data_AF-A0A4V0NFK4-F1
#
_entry.id   AF-A0A4V0NFK4-F1
#
_cell.length_a   1.000
_cell.length_b   1.000
_cell.length_c   1.000
_cell.angle_alpha   90.00
_cell.angle_beta   90.00
_cell.angle_gamma   90.00
#
_symmetry.space_group_name_H-M   'P 1'
#
loop_
_entity.id
_entity.type
_entity.pdbx_description
1 polymer ?
#
loop_
_entity_poly.entity_id
_entity_poly.type
_entity_poly.pdbx_seq_one_letter_code
_entity_poly.pdbx_strand_id
1 'polypeptide(L)'
;MSAPIDRRPRGIAPGGIAPGASRLGAETPRARVASILAQAARAYSARPPIEDITMPTGFDPAAVALFETIIEAAFLVANADGHFDEAERKRFQAIVVDACQNLVHEKQLEALLADLGEMLAEDGMEKRVAMVSRTIGRTEHQREVLRVAAFMAHASGGVSLHERGVLEQLARGFKLDAAAVDEALAQAAEPGNV
;
A
#
# COMPACT_ATOMS: atom_id res chain seq x y z
N MET A 1 58.72 -26.15 -51.57
CA MET A 1 59.49 -24.91 -51.74
C MET A 1 58.53 -23.74 -51.70
N SER A 2 58.75 -22.85 -50.74
CA SER A 2 58.38 -21.42 -50.64
C SER A 2 56.91 -20.98 -50.77
N ALA A 3 56.36 -20.54 -49.63
CA ALA A 3 55.46 -19.38 -49.56
C ALA A 3 56.23 -18.08 -49.88
N PRO A 4 55.52 -16.98 -50.18
CA PRO A 4 55.67 -15.81 -49.28
C PRO A 4 54.40 -14.94 -49.08
N ILE A 5 54.15 -14.63 -47.80
CA ILE A 5 53.98 -13.29 -47.16
C ILE A 5 52.95 -12.26 -47.71
N ASP A 6 51.86 -12.14 -46.92
CA ASP A 6 51.22 -10.95 -46.30
C ASP A 6 51.09 -9.61 -47.05
N ARG A 7 49.83 -9.12 -47.17
CA ARG A 7 49.43 -7.72 -46.87
C ARG A 7 47.96 -7.63 -46.46
N ARG A 8 47.68 -7.29 -45.19
CA ARG A 8 46.42 -6.62 -44.79
C ARG A 8 46.40 -5.17 -45.31
N PRO A 9 45.20 -4.58 -45.47
CA PRO A 9 44.90 -3.41 -44.64
C PRO A 9 43.48 -3.40 -44.05
N ARG A 10 43.38 -2.57 -43.01
CA ARG A 10 42.26 -2.26 -42.12
C ARG A 10 41.08 -1.60 -42.85
N GLY A 11 39.86 -2.00 -42.52
CA GLY A 11 38.62 -1.21 -42.64
C GLY A 11 37.86 -1.31 -41.31
N ILE A 12 37.92 -0.30 -40.44
CA ILE A 12 36.95 0.81 -40.27
C ILE A 12 35.53 0.31 -39.94
N ALA A 13 35.18 0.45 -38.66
CA ALA A 13 33.84 0.32 -38.11
C ALA A 13 32.89 1.42 -38.63
N PRO A 14 31.57 1.22 -38.51
CA PRO A 14 30.87 2.14 -37.62
C PRO A 14 29.74 1.50 -36.79
N GLY A 15 29.51 2.10 -35.62
CA GLY A 15 28.15 2.39 -35.14
C GLY A 15 27.34 1.23 -34.57
N GLY A 16 27.41 1.06 -33.26
CA GLY A 16 26.47 0.23 -32.51
C GLY A 16 26.55 0.52 -31.02
N ILE A 17 26.26 1.77 -30.63
CA ILE A 17 26.01 2.14 -29.23
C ILE A 17 24.67 1.49 -28.87
N ALA A 18 24.70 0.31 -28.25
CA ALA A 18 23.54 -0.20 -27.55
C ALA A 18 23.48 0.53 -26.20
N PRO A 19 22.43 1.33 -25.93
CA PRO A 19 22.25 1.91 -24.62
C PRO A 19 22.02 0.75 -23.65
N GLY A 20 22.91 0.62 -22.66
CA GLY A 20 22.63 -0.12 -21.45
C GLY A 20 21.40 0.49 -20.82
N ALA A 21 20.24 -0.10 -21.10
CA ALA A 21 19.05 0.14 -20.34
C ALA A 21 19.42 -0.15 -18.89
N SER A 22 19.49 0.90 -18.09
CA SER A 22 19.41 0.82 -16.65
C SER A 22 18.31 -0.20 -16.36
N ARG A 23 18.67 -1.32 -15.74
CA ARG A 23 17.69 -2.09 -14.98
C ARG A 23 17.18 -1.10 -13.94
N LEU A 24 16.08 -0.42 -14.26
CA LEU A 24 15.17 0.13 -13.27
C LEU A 24 14.92 -1.04 -12.33
N GLY A 25 15.53 -0.97 -11.15
CA GLY A 25 15.42 -2.00 -10.14
C GLY A 25 13.94 -2.34 -10.00
N ALA A 26 13.61 -3.62 -10.08
CA ALA A 26 12.27 -4.06 -9.73
C ALA A 26 12.08 -3.70 -8.26
N GLU A 27 11.49 -2.53 -8.00
CA GLU A 27 11.08 -2.15 -6.67
C GLU A 27 10.19 -3.27 -6.16
N THR A 28 10.56 -3.83 -5.00
CA THR A 28 9.82 -4.95 -4.42
C THR A 28 8.38 -4.50 -4.16
N PRO A 29 7.38 -5.38 -4.27
CA PRO A 29 5.98 -5.02 -4.04
C PRO A 29 5.75 -4.30 -2.70
N ARG A 30 6.46 -4.71 -1.64
CA ARG A 30 6.47 -4.03 -0.33
C ARG A 30 6.97 -2.59 -0.40
N ALA A 31 8.04 -2.32 -1.15
CA ALA A 31 8.55 -0.95 -1.33
C ALA A 31 7.53 -0.05 -2.04
N ARG A 32 6.74 -0.61 -2.96
CA ARG A 32 5.69 0.12 -3.69
C ARG A 32 4.45 0.38 -2.84
N VAL A 33 4.04 -0.57 -2.00
CA VAL A 33 2.97 -0.42 -0.99
C VAL A 33 3.32 0.67 0.02
N ALA A 34 4.54 0.63 0.55
CA ALA A 34 5.06 1.68 1.41
C ALA A 34 5.09 3.04 0.68
N SER A 35 5.25 3.08 -0.65
CA SER A 35 5.33 4.32 -1.43
C SER A 35 3.99 5.08 -1.48
N ILE A 36 2.86 4.42 -1.78
CA ILE A 36 1.54 5.11 -1.84
C ILE A 36 1.02 5.43 -0.45
N LEU A 37 1.15 4.50 0.51
CA LEU A 37 0.77 4.76 1.90
C LEU A 37 1.60 5.92 2.48
N ALA A 38 2.93 5.93 2.30
CA ALA A 38 3.78 7.03 2.76
C ALA A 38 3.48 8.33 2.01
N GLN A 39 3.13 8.30 0.72
CA GLN A 39 2.71 9.50 0.00
C GLN A 39 1.42 10.10 0.56
N ALA A 40 0.41 9.26 0.82
CA ALA A 40 -0.85 9.69 1.42
C ALA A 40 -0.65 10.16 2.88
N ALA A 41 0.23 9.48 3.62
CA ALA A 41 0.62 9.86 4.98
C ALA A 41 1.25 11.25 5.06
N ARG A 42 2.02 11.69 4.05
CA ARG A 42 2.55 13.07 4.01
C ARG A 42 1.42 14.10 4.02
N ALA A 43 0.41 13.93 3.18
CA ALA A 43 -0.75 14.82 3.15
C ALA A 43 -1.55 14.78 4.46
N TYR A 44 -1.71 13.58 5.05
CA TYR A 44 -2.37 13.40 6.35
C TYR A 44 -1.63 14.12 7.48
N SER A 45 -0.31 13.99 7.54
CA SER A 45 0.54 14.64 8.55
C SER A 45 0.55 16.17 8.46
N ALA A 46 0.33 16.71 7.25
CA ALA A 46 0.28 18.14 6.98
C ALA A 46 -1.07 18.80 7.32
N ARG A 47 -2.06 18.02 7.79
CA ARG A 47 -3.39 18.54 8.16
C ARG A 47 -3.25 19.54 9.32
N PRO A 48 -3.61 20.82 9.14
CA PRO A 48 -3.52 21.80 10.21
C PRO A 48 -4.53 21.47 11.32
N PRO A 49 -4.18 21.71 12.60
CA PRO A 49 -5.08 21.46 13.73
C PRO A 49 -6.26 22.45 13.82
N ILE A 50 -6.27 23.52 13.00
CA ILE A 50 -7.28 24.59 12.99
C ILE A 50 -7.54 24.98 11.52
N GLU A 51 -8.81 25.15 11.14
CA GLU A 51 -9.28 25.36 9.76
C GLU A 51 -8.84 26.70 9.11
N ASP A 52 -8.08 27.55 9.80
CA ASP A 52 -7.97 28.98 9.48
C ASP A 52 -6.55 29.48 9.14
N ILE A 53 -5.78 28.68 8.38
CA ILE A 53 -4.46 29.10 7.86
C ILE A 53 -4.33 28.76 6.37
N THR A 54 -4.49 29.76 5.52
CA THR A 54 -4.18 29.71 4.08
C THR A 54 -2.67 29.88 3.86
N MET A 55 -1.90 28.84 4.19
CA MET A 55 -0.55 28.65 3.65
C MET A 55 -0.60 27.52 2.60
N PRO A 56 0.33 27.44 1.63
CA PRO A 56 0.44 26.25 0.78
C PRO A 56 1.03 25.12 1.64
N THR A 57 0.19 24.49 2.45
CA THR A 57 0.55 23.48 3.46
C THR A 57 0.94 22.13 2.86
N GLY A 58 0.90 21.98 1.53
CA GLY A 58 1.01 20.67 0.88
C GLY A 58 -0.15 19.73 1.25
N PHE A 59 -1.22 20.28 1.83
CA PHE A 59 -2.45 19.57 2.17
C PHE A 59 -3.24 19.23 0.92
N ASP A 60 -3.42 17.93 0.68
CA ASP A 60 -4.26 17.41 -0.38
C ASP A 60 -5.40 16.59 0.25
N PRO A 61 -6.65 17.11 0.25
CA PRO A 61 -7.78 16.42 0.86
C PRO A 61 -8.09 15.07 0.21
N ALA A 62 -7.77 14.88 -1.07
CA ALA A 62 -7.96 13.60 -1.74
C ALA A 62 -6.94 12.56 -1.26
N ALA A 63 -5.69 12.98 -1.00
CA ALA A 63 -4.67 12.12 -0.42
C ALA A 63 -4.95 11.77 1.05
N VAL A 64 -5.51 12.71 1.82
CA VAL A 64 -6.00 12.47 3.19
C VAL A 64 -7.10 11.41 3.20
N ALA A 65 -8.12 11.58 2.36
CA ALA A 65 -9.21 10.61 2.25
C ALA A 65 -8.71 9.22 1.80
N LEU A 66 -7.72 9.17 0.89
CA LEU A 66 -7.09 7.93 0.49
C LEU A 66 -6.35 7.27 1.66
N PHE A 67 -5.59 8.03 2.46
CA PHE A 67 -4.93 7.53 3.66
C PHE A 67 -5.94 6.94 4.64
N GLU A 68 -6.96 7.71 5.02
CA GLU A 68 -8.00 7.27 5.95
C GLU A 68 -8.72 6.01 5.43
N THR A 69 -9.00 5.94 4.14
CA THR A 69 -9.64 4.76 3.52
C THR A 69 -8.74 3.53 3.53
N ILE A 70 -7.43 3.69 3.32
CA ILE A 70 -6.46 2.58 3.40
C ILE A 70 -6.40 2.05 4.83
N ILE A 71 -6.31 2.95 5.82
CA ILE A 71 -6.27 2.56 7.24
C ILE A 71 -7.58 1.91 7.66
N GLU A 72 -8.73 2.44 7.24
CA GLU A 72 -10.03 1.82 7.50
C GLU A 72 -10.12 0.42 6.90
N ALA A 73 -9.73 0.22 5.64
CA ALA A 73 -9.76 -1.09 5.02
C ALA A 73 -8.93 -2.13 5.80
N ALA A 74 -7.73 -1.76 6.23
CA ALA A 74 -6.88 -2.62 7.04
C ALA A 74 -7.46 -2.86 8.46
N PHE A 75 -8.06 -1.83 9.07
CA PHE A 75 -8.71 -1.93 10.37
C PHE A 75 -9.92 -2.87 10.34
N LEU A 76 -10.75 -2.80 9.29
CA LEU A 76 -11.88 -3.71 9.10
C LEU A 76 -11.43 -5.16 8.93
N VAL A 77 -10.34 -5.39 8.20
CA VAL A 77 -9.74 -6.72 8.10
C VAL A 77 -9.27 -7.19 9.47
N ALA A 78 -8.54 -6.37 10.22
CA ALA A 78 -8.06 -6.71 11.57
C ALA A 78 -9.20 -6.96 12.60
N ASN A 79 -10.42 -6.50 12.33
CA ASN A 79 -11.60 -6.73 13.17
C ASN A 79 -12.54 -7.82 12.60
N ALA A 80 -12.10 -8.60 11.61
CA ALA A 80 -12.98 -9.48 10.85
C ALA A 80 -13.64 -10.60 11.67
N ASP A 81 -13.00 -11.04 12.75
CA ASP A 81 -13.53 -12.05 13.68
C ASP A 81 -14.25 -11.44 14.89
N GLY A 82 -14.29 -10.10 15.00
CA GLY A 82 -14.88 -9.36 16.11
C GLY A 82 -13.98 -9.23 17.34
N HIS A 83 -12.74 -9.70 17.28
CA HIS A 83 -11.76 -9.60 18.35
C HIS A 83 -10.57 -8.75 17.88
N PHE A 84 -10.47 -7.52 18.41
CA PHE A 84 -9.31 -6.65 18.17
C PHE A 84 -8.86 -6.06 19.50
N ASP A 85 -8.03 -6.83 20.21
CA ASP A 85 -7.62 -6.49 21.57
C ASP A 85 -6.52 -5.41 21.62
N GLU A 86 -6.13 -5.01 22.83
CA GLU A 86 -5.11 -3.97 23.01
C GLU A 86 -3.74 -4.37 22.42
N ALA A 87 -3.39 -5.67 22.46
CA ALA A 87 -2.13 -6.16 21.93
C ALA A 87 -2.12 -6.16 20.40
N GLU A 88 -3.22 -6.59 19.77
CA GLU A 88 -3.44 -6.51 18.32
C GLU A 88 -3.45 -5.07 17.84
N ARG A 89 -4.17 -4.21 18.55
CA ARG A 89 -4.21 -2.76 18.27
C ARG A 89 -2.82 -2.12 18.38
N LYS A 90 -1.99 -2.48 19.35
CA LYS A 90 -0.61 -1.98 19.46
C LYS A 90 0.28 -2.47 18.31
N ARG A 91 0.17 -3.75 17.93
CA ARG A 91 0.89 -4.31 16.78
C ARG A 91 0.49 -3.62 15.48
N PHE A 92 -0.82 -3.44 15.25
CA PHE A 92 -1.35 -2.72 14.10
C PHE A 92 -0.78 -1.31 14.02
N GLN A 93 -0.83 -0.54 15.11
CA GLN A 93 -0.28 0.82 15.15
C GLN A 93 1.21 0.85 14.80
N ALA A 94 2.01 -0.05 15.37
CA ALA A 94 3.44 -0.12 15.07
C ALA A 94 3.71 -0.39 13.57
N ILE A 95 2.94 -1.30 12.96
CA ILE A 95 3.03 -1.61 11.53
C ILE A 95 2.67 -0.39 10.67
N VAL A 96 1.60 0.33 11.02
CA VAL A 96 1.18 1.52 10.28
C VAL A 96 2.23 2.63 10.38
N VAL A 97 2.75 2.91 11.58
CA VAL A 97 3.78 3.95 11.79
C VAL A 97 5.05 3.64 11.00
N ASP A 98 5.51 2.38 11.04
CA ASP A 98 6.67 1.92 10.27
C ASP A 98 6.43 2.05 8.76
N ALA A 99 5.28 1.57 8.27
CA ALA A 99 4.92 1.65 6.86
C ALA A 99 4.74 3.10 6.37
N CYS A 100 4.38 4.01 7.26
CA CYS A 100 4.30 5.45 7.00
C CYS A 100 5.64 6.18 7.21
N GLN A 101 6.75 5.48 7.44
CA GLN A 101 8.08 6.08 7.65
C GLN A 101 8.11 7.11 8.80
N ASN A 102 7.34 6.88 9.87
CA ASN A 102 7.18 7.80 11.01
C ASN A 102 6.60 9.19 10.64
N LEU A 103 5.94 9.32 9.48
CA LEU A 103 5.29 10.58 9.08
C LEU A 103 4.02 10.87 9.87
N VAL A 104 3.34 9.83 10.36
CA VAL A 104 2.10 9.95 11.14
C VAL A 104 2.41 9.78 12.61
N HIS A 105 2.00 10.74 13.42
CA HIS A 105 2.26 10.70 14.86
C HIS A 105 1.32 9.71 15.55
N GLU A 106 1.81 8.95 16.53
CA GLU A 106 1.05 7.90 17.22
C GLU A 106 -0.32 8.39 17.72
N LYS A 107 -0.36 9.56 18.37
CA LYS A 107 -1.62 10.19 18.84
C LYS A 107 -2.64 10.47 17.73
N GLN A 108 -2.20 10.84 16.52
CA GLN A 108 -3.12 11.09 15.40
C GLN A 108 -3.72 9.76 14.92
N LEU A 109 -2.87 8.74 14.80
CA LEU A 109 -3.31 7.39 14.46
C LEU A 109 -4.23 6.81 15.55
N GLU A 110 -3.93 7.07 16.82
CA GLU A 110 -4.75 6.63 17.94
C GLU A 110 -6.17 7.22 17.87
N ALA A 111 -6.28 8.52 17.60
CA ALA A 111 -7.57 9.18 17.42
C ALA A 111 -8.33 8.60 16.21
N LEU A 112 -7.65 8.42 15.07
CA LEU A 112 -8.26 7.79 13.89
C LEU A 112 -8.80 6.39 14.20
N LEU A 113 -8.04 5.56 14.92
CA LEU A 113 -8.49 4.21 15.28
C LEU A 113 -9.66 4.21 16.26
N ALA A 114 -9.73 5.19 17.17
CA ALA A 114 -10.88 5.36 18.05
C ALA A 114 -12.14 5.69 17.24
N ASP A 115 -12.05 6.67 16.33
CA ASP A 115 -13.16 7.08 15.46
C ASP A 115 -13.63 5.92 14.56
N LEU A 116 -12.69 5.14 14.00
CA LEU A 116 -13.00 3.94 13.22
C LEU A 116 -13.71 2.86 14.05
N GLY A 117 -13.31 2.69 15.31
CA GLY A 117 -13.96 1.76 16.25
C GLY A 117 -15.39 2.16 16.56
N GLU A 118 -15.64 3.44 16.80
CA GLU A 118 -17.00 3.98 16.99
C GLU A 118 -17.86 3.77 15.74
N MET A 119 -17.35 4.15 14.57
CA MET A 119 -18.06 3.94 13.30
C MET A 119 -18.35 2.45 13.03
N LEU A 120 -17.41 1.54 13.34
CA LEU A 120 -17.64 0.11 13.19
C LEU A 120 -18.72 -0.40 14.14
N ALA A 121 -18.76 0.08 15.38
CA ALA A 121 -19.76 -0.28 16.36
C ALA A 121 -21.17 0.21 15.98
N GLU A 122 -21.28 1.40 15.38
CA GLU A 122 -22.55 1.98 14.95
C GLU A 122 -23.08 1.38 13.64
N ASP A 123 -22.21 1.25 12.63
CA ASP A 123 -22.61 0.87 11.27
C ASP A 123 -22.56 -0.63 11.01
N GLY A 124 -21.70 -1.35 11.73
CA GLY A 124 -21.37 -2.75 11.47
C GLY A 124 -20.49 -2.97 10.24
N MET A 125 -19.87 -4.15 10.19
CA MET A 125 -18.85 -4.53 9.20
C MET A 125 -19.32 -4.33 7.75
N GLU A 126 -20.50 -4.86 7.39
CA GLU A 126 -21.00 -4.83 6.00
C GLU A 126 -21.14 -3.40 5.47
N LYS A 127 -21.70 -2.49 6.28
CA LYS A 127 -21.90 -1.10 5.89
C LYS A 127 -20.57 -0.37 5.76
N ARG A 128 -19.62 -0.59 6.69
CA ARG A 128 -18.29 0.02 6.60
C ARG A 128 -17.50 -0.45 5.38
N VAL A 129 -17.50 -1.75 5.09
CA VAL A 129 -16.90 -2.29 3.85
C VAL A 129 -17.52 -1.63 2.61
N ALA A 130 -18.85 -1.49 2.56
CA ALA A 130 -19.52 -0.83 1.45
C ALA A 130 -19.15 0.66 1.32
N MET A 131 -18.92 1.37 2.43
CA MET A 131 -18.46 2.76 2.43
C MET A 131 -17.04 2.88 1.88
N VAL A 132 -16.09 2.08 2.38
CA VAL A 132 -14.71 2.00 1.88
C VAL A 132 -14.68 1.76 0.38
N SER A 133 -15.49 0.81 -0.10
CA SER A 133 -15.56 0.47 -1.52
C SER A 133 -16.08 1.61 -2.42
N ARG A 134 -16.89 2.52 -1.89
CA ARG A 134 -17.44 3.65 -2.65
C ARG A 134 -16.51 4.86 -2.69
N THR A 135 -15.63 5.02 -1.69
CA THR A 135 -14.72 6.16 -1.60
C THR A 135 -13.65 6.14 -2.70
N ILE A 136 -13.24 4.96 -3.17
CA ILE A 136 -12.14 4.81 -4.11
C ILE A 136 -12.64 4.59 -5.54
N GLY A 137 -12.55 5.62 -6.37
CA GLY A 137 -13.00 5.56 -7.78
C GLY A 137 -11.96 5.03 -8.78
N ARG A 138 -10.66 5.05 -8.46
CA ARG A 138 -9.59 4.62 -9.38
C ARG A 138 -9.17 3.18 -9.10
N THR A 139 -9.20 2.32 -10.12
CA THR A 139 -8.83 0.89 -10.00
C THR A 139 -7.42 0.67 -9.45
N GLU A 140 -6.46 1.53 -9.78
CA GLU A 140 -5.10 1.44 -9.23
C GLU A 140 -5.09 1.63 -7.71
N HIS A 141 -5.83 2.62 -7.20
CA HIS A 141 -5.97 2.85 -5.77
C HIS A 141 -6.77 1.72 -5.08
N GLN A 142 -7.77 1.15 -5.75
CA GLN A 142 -8.53 0.00 -5.21
C GLN A 142 -7.61 -1.22 -5.01
N ARG A 143 -6.79 -1.52 -6.02
CA ARG A 143 -5.77 -2.59 -5.93
C ARG A 143 -4.76 -2.28 -4.84
N GLU A 144 -4.37 -1.02 -4.68
CA GLU A 144 -3.46 -0.61 -3.62
C GLU A 144 -4.05 -0.81 -2.22
N VAL A 145 -5.29 -0.35 -2.00
CA VAL A 145 -6.00 -0.52 -0.72
C VAL A 145 -6.08 -2.01 -0.36
N LEU A 146 -6.44 -2.86 -1.32
CA LEU A 146 -6.51 -4.31 -1.10
C LEU A 146 -5.13 -4.89 -0.74
N ARG A 147 -4.06 -4.44 -1.41
CA ARG A 147 -2.69 -4.90 -1.16
C ARG A 147 -2.17 -4.45 0.19
N VAL A 148 -2.41 -3.20 0.58
CA VAL A 148 -2.00 -2.67 1.90
C VAL A 148 -2.75 -3.40 3.02
N ALA A 149 -4.07 -3.59 2.88
CA ALA A 149 -4.86 -4.31 3.87
C ALA A 149 -4.39 -5.77 4.04
N ALA A 150 -4.10 -6.47 2.94
CA ALA A 150 -3.52 -7.81 2.96
C ALA A 150 -2.12 -7.83 3.62
N PHE A 151 -1.27 -6.85 3.32
CA PHE A 151 0.05 -6.71 3.95
C PHE A 151 -0.05 -6.50 5.46
N MET A 152 -0.94 -5.60 5.92
CA MET A 152 -1.12 -5.32 7.34
C MET A 152 -1.66 -6.53 8.10
N ALA A 153 -2.66 -7.23 7.54
CA ALA A 153 -3.17 -8.48 8.10
C ALA A 153 -2.04 -9.51 8.24
N HIS A 154 -1.31 -9.77 7.15
CA HIS A 154 -0.21 -10.73 7.15
C HIS A 154 0.89 -10.36 8.16
N ALA A 155 1.30 -9.09 8.21
CA ALA A 155 2.33 -8.60 9.13
C ALA A 155 1.93 -8.71 10.61
N SER A 156 0.64 -8.82 10.92
CA SER A 156 0.13 -8.93 12.28
C SER A 156 0.07 -10.37 12.83
N GLY A 157 0.20 -11.38 11.97
CA GLY A 157 0.18 -12.80 12.38
C GLY A 157 -0.21 -13.82 11.32
N GLY A 158 -0.21 -13.45 10.03
CA GLY A 158 -0.82 -14.23 8.95
C GLY A 158 -2.26 -13.78 8.66
N VAL A 159 -2.95 -14.47 7.75
CA VAL A 159 -4.32 -14.11 7.35
C VAL A 159 -5.26 -15.28 7.60
N SER A 160 -6.24 -15.08 8.47
CA SER A 160 -7.31 -16.00 8.81
C SER A 160 -8.41 -16.05 7.74
N LEU A 161 -9.35 -17.00 7.87
CA LEU A 161 -10.50 -17.10 6.97
C LEU A 161 -11.46 -15.90 7.12
N HIS A 162 -11.59 -15.33 8.32
CA HIS A 162 -12.42 -14.15 8.56
C HIS A 162 -11.82 -12.92 7.86
N GLU A 163 -10.53 -12.68 8.05
CA GLU A 163 -9.79 -11.59 7.40
C GLU A 163 -9.83 -11.71 5.87
N ARG A 164 -9.61 -12.93 5.34
CA ARG A 164 -9.77 -13.20 3.92
C ARG A 164 -11.20 -12.89 3.43
N GLY A 165 -12.21 -13.25 4.22
CA GLY A 165 -13.60 -12.94 3.91
C GLY A 165 -13.87 -11.43 3.77
N VAL A 166 -13.26 -10.59 4.62
CA VAL A 166 -13.37 -9.12 4.50
C VAL A 166 -12.61 -8.60 3.27
N LEU A 167 -11.41 -9.12 2.98
CA LEU A 167 -10.67 -8.80 1.76
C LEU A 167 -11.47 -9.14 0.49
N GLU A 168 -12.17 -10.27 0.47
CA GLU A 168 -13.06 -10.65 -0.63
C GLU A 168 -14.27 -9.72 -0.76
N GLN A 169 -14.85 -9.25 0.34
CA GLN A 169 -15.94 -8.28 0.31
C GLN A 169 -15.46 -6.92 -0.24
N LEU A 170 -14.29 -6.45 0.20
CA LEU A 170 -13.66 -5.23 -0.33
C LEU A 170 -13.39 -5.36 -1.83
N ALA A 171 -12.79 -6.46 -2.28
CA ALA A 171 -12.51 -6.72 -3.69
C ALA A 171 -13.79 -6.71 -4.55
N ARG A 172 -14.87 -7.35 -4.07
CA ARG A 172 -16.19 -7.30 -4.73
C ARG A 172 -16.75 -5.89 -4.81
N GLY A 173 -16.66 -5.12 -3.72
CA GLY A 173 -17.11 -3.73 -3.70
C GLY A 173 -16.32 -2.83 -4.67
N PHE A 174 -15.02 -3.08 -4.80
CA PHE A 174 -14.16 -2.45 -5.81
C PHE A 174 -14.39 -2.95 -7.24
N LYS A 175 -15.18 -4.02 -7.42
CA LYS A 175 -15.40 -4.71 -8.70
C LYS A 175 -14.10 -5.27 -9.30
N LEU A 176 -13.19 -5.71 -8.44
CA LEU A 176 -12.00 -6.45 -8.83
C LEU A 176 -12.35 -7.91 -9.08
N ASP A 177 -11.56 -8.58 -9.92
CA ASP A 177 -11.69 -10.00 -10.15
C ASP A 177 -11.27 -10.81 -8.91
N ALA A 178 -11.70 -12.07 -8.82
CA ALA A 178 -11.44 -12.92 -7.66
C ALA A 178 -9.93 -13.17 -7.42
N ALA A 179 -9.11 -13.15 -8.47
CA ALA A 179 -7.67 -13.36 -8.34
C ALA A 179 -6.98 -12.17 -7.67
N ALA A 180 -7.59 -10.98 -7.64
CA ALA A 180 -7.02 -9.80 -6.98
C ALA A 180 -6.73 -10.03 -5.49
N VAL A 181 -7.57 -10.81 -4.80
CA VAL A 181 -7.35 -11.15 -3.38
C VAL A 181 -6.16 -12.10 -3.24
N ASP A 182 -6.10 -13.14 -4.08
CA ASP A 182 -5.00 -14.10 -4.06
C ASP A 182 -3.66 -13.44 -4.43
N GLU A 183 -3.67 -12.54 -5.42
CA GLU A 183 -2.51 -11.72 -5.80
C GLU A 183 -2.05 -10.82 -4.64
N ALA A 184 -2.98 -10.17 -3.94
CA ALA A 184 -2.67 -9.30 -2.81
C ALA A 184 -2.07 -10.11 -1.64
N LEU A 185 -2.64 -11.27 -1.32
CA LEU A 185 -2.15 -12.16 -0.27
C LEU A 185 -0.79 -12.77 -0.61
N ALA A 186 -0.59 -13.19 -1.87
CA ALA A 186 0.70 -13.70 -2.34
C ALA A 186 1.79 -12.64 -2.19
N GLN A 187 1.51 -11.40 -2.60
CA GLN A 187 2.45 -10.27 -2.46
C GLN A 187 2.73 -9.91 -1.00
N ALA A 188 1.73 -10.02 -0.12
CA ALA A 188 1.89 -9.79 1.31
C ALA A 188 2.80 -10.85 1.98
N ALA A 189 2.76 -12.09 1.48
CA ALA A 189 3.54 -13.22 1.99
C ALA A 189 4.98 -13.27 1.46
N GLU A 190 5.32 -12.51 0.41
CA GLU A 190 6.69 -12.49 -0.11
C GLU A 190 7.64 -11.88 0.94
N PRO A 191 8.68 -12.63 1.38
CA PRO A 191 9.70 -12.05 2.25
C PRO A 191 10.44 -10.98 1.46
N GLY A 192 10.23 -9.71 1.82
CA GLY A 192 11.09 -8.64 1.38
C GLY A 192 12.52 -9.00 1.77
N ASN A 193 13.36 -9.32 0.79
CA ASN A 193 14.73 -9.75 1.00
C ASN A 193 15.48 -8.67 1.80
N VAL A 194 15.66 -8.94 3.09
CA VAL A 194 16.35 -8.10 4.07
C VAL A 194 17.81 -7.90 3.66
#